data_AF-A0A2E7H5X7-F1
#
_entry.id   AF-A0A2E7H5X7-F1
#
_cell.length_a   1.000
_cell.length_b   1.000
_cell.length_c   1.000
_cell.angle_alpha   90.00
_cell.angle_beta   90.00
_cell.angle_gamma   90.00
#
_symmetry.space_group_name_H-M   'P 1'
#
loop_
_entity.id
_entity.type
_entity.pdbx_description
1 polymer ?
#
loop_
_entity_poly.entity_id
_entity_poly.type
_entity_poly.pdbx_seq_one_letter_code
_entity_poly.pdbx_strand_id
1 'polypeptide(L)' 'MLPLFLAFFALCVLENAIGQCVMCKAVAEDSADDGGLGAGLNRGILYLMAVPYILLSALFFVIYKKRKSAS' A
#
# COMPACT_ATOMS: atom_id res chain seq x y z
N MET A 1 39.26 6.58 5.09
CA MET A 1 38.30 7.71 4.98
C MET A 1 37.08 7.34 4.14
N LEU A 2 37.26 6.81 2.93
CA LEU A 2 36.17 6.32 2.07
C LEU A 2 35.20 5.29 2.70
N PRO A 3 35.65 4.26 3.45
CA PRO A 3 34.72 3.29 4.04
C PRO A 3 33.86 3.89 5.15
N LEU A 4 34.38 4.87 5.90
CA LEU A 4 33.66 5.56 6.96
C LEU A 4 32.57 6.48 6.38
N PHE A 5 32.88 7.16 5.28
CA PHE A 5 31.94 8.02 4.56
C PHE A 5 30.79 7.20 3.94
N LEU A 6 31.11 6.04 3.34
CA LEU A 6 30.11 5.11 2.80
C LEU A 6 29.21 4.52 3.90
N ALA A 7 29.79 4.18 5.07
CA ALA A 7 29.02 3.68 6.21
C ALA A 7 28.05 4.74 6.77
N PHE A 8 28.51 5.99 6.87
CA PHE A 8 27.68 7.12 7.30
C PHE A 8 26.53 7.40 6.31
N PHE A 9 26.83 7.40 5.01
CA PHE A 9 25.82 7.59 3.96
C PHE A 9 24.78 6.46 3.96
N ALA A 10 25.21 5.20 4.12
CA ALA A 10 24.30 4.05 4.20
C ALA A 10 23.35 4.13 5.41
N LEU A 11 23.83 4.61 6.56
CA LEU A 11 23.00 4.84 7.75
C LEU A 11 21.93 5.90 7.52
N CYS A 12 22.25 7.02 6.86
CA CYS A 12 21.28 8.07 6.54
C CYS A 12 20.21 7.61 5.52
N VAL A 13 20.56 6.72 4.59
CA VAL A 13 19.60 6.17 3.62
C VAL A 13 18.68 5.14 4.29
N LEU A 14 19.17 4.37 5.26
CA LEU A 14 18.37 3.37 5.98
C LEU A 14 17.21 4.02 6.78
N GLU A 15 17.42 5.22 7.33
CA GLU A 15 16.39 5.97 8.05
C GLU A 15 15.23 6.40 7.14
N ASN A 16 15.50 6.61 5.85
CA ASN A 16 14.49 6.93 4.84
C ASN A 16 13.80 5.70 4.22
N ALA A 17 14.28 4.48 4.53
CA ALA A 17 13.75 3.23 4.00
C ALA A 17 12.64 2.61 4.87
N ILE A 18 12.48 3.09 6.10
CA ILE A 18 11.33 2.76 6.96
C ILE A 18 10.28 3.82 6.66
N GLY A 19 9.21 3.42 5.96
CA GLY A 19 8.24 4.35 5.37
C GLY A 19 7.87 5.50 6.31
N GLN A 20 7.94 6.74 5.77
CA GLN A 20 7.36 7.96 6.33
C GLN A 20 5.85 7.79 6.52
N CYS A 21 5.47 6.97 7.50
CA CYS A 21 4.10 6.55 7.78
C CYS A 21 3.90 6.34 9.29
N VAL A 22 4.79 6.84 10.16
CA VAL A 22 4.46 6.98 11.58
C VAL A 22 3.75 8.30 11.82
N MET A 23 4.20 9.38 11.15
CA MET A 23 3.55 10.69 11.23
C MET A 23 2.19 10.72 10.50
N CYS A 24 2.12 10.24 9.26
CA CYS A 24 0.86 10.21 8.50
C CYS A 24 -0.16 9.24 9.12
N LYS A 25 0.31 8.13 9.74
CA LYS A 25 -0.58 7.21 10.47
C LYS A 25 -1.05 7.81 11.79
N ALA A 26 -0.17 8.43 12.57
CA ALA A 26 -0.54 9.08 13.83
C ALA A 26 -1.53 10.23 13.60
N VAL A 27 -1.29 11.12 12.62
CA VAL A 27 -2.23 12.19 12.27
C VAL A 27 -3.56 11.64 11.77
N ALA A 28 -3.55 10.54 11.02
CA ALA A 28 -4.78 9.89 10.57
C ALA A 28 -5.53 9.21 11.71
N GLU A 29 -4.86 8.56 12.67
CA GLU A 29 -5.48 7.96 13.84
C GLU A 29 -6.03 9.02 14.80
N ASP A 30 -5.29 10.10 15.05
CA ASP A 30 -5.71 11.26 15.85
C ASP A 30 -6.93 11.95 15.21
N SER A 31 -6.91 12.14 13.89
CA SER A 31 -8.07 12.62 13.14
C SER A 31 -9.24 11.63 13.13
N ALA A 32 -9.04 10.34 13.41
CA ALA A 32 -10.13 9.35 13.47
C ALA A 32 -10.89 9.45 14.79
N ASP A 33 -10.17 9.62 15.90
CA ASP A 33 -10.72 9.70 17.25
C ASP A 33 -11.55 10.99 17.44
N ASP A 34 -11.16 12.09 16.78
CA ASP A 34 -11.94 13.34 16.71
C ASP A 34 -13.09 13.30 15.68
N GLY A 35 -13.33 12.18 15.01
CA GLY A 35 -14.39 12.01 14.00
C GLY A 35 -14.12 12.66 12.63
N GLY A 36 -12.87 13.06 12.39
CA GLY A 36 -12.37 13.61 11.13
C GLY A 36 -11.92 12.54 10.12
N LEU A 37 -10.97 12.92 9.24
CA LEU A 37 -10.54 12.17 8.04
C LEU A 37 -10.07 10.72 8.31
N GLY A 38 -9.71 10.40 9.55
CA GLY A 38 -9.31 9.07 9.96
C GLY A 38 -10.47 8.07 10.12
N ALA A 39 -11.68 8.56 10.38
CA ALA A 39 -12.89 7.76 10.58
C ALA A 39 -13.36 7.17 9.24
N GLY A 40 -12.71 6.10 8.79
CA GLY A 40 -13.02 5.42 7.53
C GLY A 40 -11.81 5.08 6.67
N LEU A 41 -10.59 5.47 7.06
CA LEU A 41 -9.38 5.20 6.26
C LEU A 41 -9.17 3.70 6.01
N ASN A 42 -9.35 2.84 7.02
CA ASN A 42 -9.24 1.39 6.86
C ASN A 42 -10.29 0.83 5.87
N ARG A 43 -11.51 1.39 5.87
CA ARG A 43 -12.54 1.04 4.88
C ARG A 43 -12.12 1.48 3.48
N GLY A 44 -11.50 2.65 3.34
CA GLY A 44 -10.92 3.13 2.09
C GLY A 44 -9.79 2.24 1.56
N ILE A 45 -8.86 1.82 2.43
CA ILE A 45 -7.77 0.91 2.07
C ILE A 45 -8.34 -0.44 1.61
N LEU A 46 -9.30 -1.00 2.35
CA LEU A 46 -9.97 -2.24 1.96
C LEU A 46 -10.69 -2.11 0.61
N TYR A 47 -11.34 -0.97 0.36
CA TYR A 47 -12.01 -0.70 -0.93
C TYR A 47 -11.00 -0.65 -2.08
N LEU A 48 -9.90 0.10 -1.92
CA LEU A 48 -8.86 0.23 -2.94
C LEU A 48 -8.13 -1.10 -3.20
N MET A 49 -7.95 -1.94 -2.17
CA MET A 49 -7.36 -3.28 -2.31
C MET A 49 -8.34 -4.28 -2.92
N ALA A 50 -9.64 -4.20 -2.65
CA ALA A 50 -10.62 -5.13 -3.20
C ALA A 50 -10.79 -5.01 -4.73
N VAL A 51 -10.73 -3.78 -5.26
CA VAL A 51 -10.90 -3.49 -6.70
C VAL A 51 -9.95 -4.29 -7.60
N PRO A 52 -8.62 -4.29 -7.42
CA PRO A 52 -7.71 -5.03 -8.29
C PRO A 52 -7.95 -6.54 -8.24
N TYR A 53 -8.34 -7.11 -7.09
CA TYR A 53 -8.65 -8.53 -6.99
C TYR A 53 -9.91 -8.89 -7.78
N ILE A 54 -10.98 -8.08 -7.69
CA ILE A 54 -12.23 -8.30 -8.43
C ILE A 54 -11.98 -8.23 -9.94
N LEU A 55 -11.24 -7.21 -10.40
CA LEU A 55 -10.92 -7.05 -11.81
C LEU A 55 -10.10 -8.23 -12.35
N LEU A 56 -9.12 -8.69 -11.58
CA LEU A 56 -8.29 -9.82 -11.96
C LEU A 56 -9.11 -11.12 -12.03
N SER A 57 -10.00 -11.38 -11.06
CA SER A 57 -10.91 -12.53 -11.08
C SER A 57 -11.86 -12.50 -12.28
N ALA A 58 -12.42 -11.33 -12.61
CA ALA A 58 -13.29 -11.17 -13.77
C ALA A 58 -12.54 -11.42 -15.09
N LEU A 59 -11.32 -10.91 -15.22
CA LEU A 59 -10.47 -11.13 -16.37
C LEU A 59 -10.20 -12.63 -16.59
N PHE A 60 -9.77 -13.34 -15.55
CA PHE A 60 -9.51 -14.77 -15.62
C PHE A 60 -10.77 -15.57 -15.96
N PHE A 61 -11.93 -15.20 -15.41
CA PHE A 61 -13.20 -15.84 -15.73
C PHE A 61 -13.57 -15.70 -17.21
N VAL A 62 -13.41 -14.50 -17.79
CA VAL A 62 -13.68 -14.26 -19.22
C VAL A 62 -12.73 -15.08 -20.10
N ILE A 63 -11.44 -15.12 -19.78
CA ILE A 63 -10.45 -15.92 -20.52
C ILE A 63 -10.80 -17.41 -20.45
N TYR A 64 -11.10 -17.93 -19.26
CA TYR A 64 -11.50 -19.33 -19.08
C TYR A 64 -12.73 -19.68 -19.92
N LYS A 65 -13.78 -18.84 -19.86
CA LYS A 65 -15.00 -19.04 -20.65
C LYS A 65 -14.71 -19.05 -22.15
N LYS A 66 -13.92 -18.09 -22.65
CA LYS A 66 -13.54 -18.05 -24.07
C LYS A 66 -12.77 -19.30 -24.51
N ARG A 67 -11.83 -19.78 -23.69
CA ARG A 67 -11.06 -21.00 -23.98
C ARG A 67 -11.94 -22.25 -23.97
N LYS A 68 -12.89 -22.35 -23.05
CA LYS A 68 -13.85 -23.47 -23.00
C LYS A 68 -14.80 -23.47 -24.19
N SER A 69 -15.23 -22.32 -24.68
CA SER A 69 -16.11 -22.20 -25.85
C SER A 69 -15.39 -22.39 -27.20
N ALA A 70 -14.06 -22.29 -27.23
CA ALA A 70 -13.24 -22.52 -28.42
C ALA A 70 -12.67 -23.96 -28.50
N SER A 71 -13.00 -24.81 -27.53
CA SER A 71 -12.65 -26.23 -27.48
C SER A 71 -13.86 -27.11 -27.72
#